data_AF-A0A8T7M754-F1
#
_entry.id   AF-A0A8T7M754-F1
#
_cell.length_a   1.000
_cell.length_b   1.000
_cell.length_c   1.000
_cell.angle_alpha   90.00
_cell.angle_beta   90.00
_cell.angle_gamma   90.00
#
_symmetry.space_group_name_H-M   'P 1'
#
loop_
_entity.id
_entity.type
_entity.pdbx_description
1 polymer ?
#
loop_
_entity_poly.entity_id
_entity_poly.type
_entity_poly.pdbx_seq_one_letter_code
_entity_poly.pdbx_strand_id
1 'polypeptide(L)'
;MQKKSLVALLLALLLLLAGLTSAIAQTPQTITIQLGAENSSGQNGTATLTDIGGGKTRVDVSITPGAAGVAQPIHIHDGVCSLGSDLKGVKYPLTNVVDGKSTTEVNVTIASLLSTPTAINVHRSAQEVAVYVSCGNIVASAAAATTALPATGAGGGAVESGNPLLGYGAIAAALVVAIAGSILVLRRRANLK
;
A
#
# COMPACT_ATOMS: atom_id res chain seq x y z
N MET A 1 15.65 53.20 1.57
CA MET A 1 14.41 52.39 1.73
C MET A 1 14.29 51.20 0.76
N GLN A 2 15.02 51.15 -0.38
CA GLN A 2 14.79 50.14 -1.44
C GLN A 2 15.26 48.70 -1.12
N LYS A 3 16.29 48.51 -0.30
CA LYS A 3 16.86 47.17 -0.01
C LYS A 3 16.01 46.34 0.96
N LYS A 4 15.25 46.98 1.85
CA LYS A 4 14.39 46.28 2.84
C LYS A 4 13.12 45.73 2.20
N SER A 5 12.53 46.44 1.23
CA SER A 5 11.39 45.94 0.45
C SER A 5 11.76 44.79 -0.48
N LEU A 6 12.97 44.76 -1.04
CA LEU A 6 13.42 43.67 -1.91
C LEU A 6 13.58 42.33 -1.16
N VAL A 7 14.11 42.38 0.07
CA VAL A 7 14.25 41.20 0.93
C VAL A 7 12.89 40.68 1.40
N ALA A 8 11.95 41.57 1.72
CA ALA A 8 10.58 41.18 2.07
C ALA A 8 9.82 40.54 0.89
N LEU A 9 10.00 41.05 -0.33
CA LEU A 9 9.39 40.47 -1.53
C LEU A 9 9.96 39.08 -1.87
N LEU A 10 11.28 38.90 -1.71
CA LEU A 10 11.95 37.61 -1.92
C LEU A 10 11.55 36.57 -0.87
N LEU A 11 11.39 36.95 0.40
CA LEU A 11 10.89 36.04 1.44
C LEU A 11 9.43 35.65 1.20
N ALA A 12 8.59 36.60 0.80
CA ALA A 12 7.19 36.33 0.46
C ALA A 12 7.08 35.38 -0.75
N LEU A 13 7.91 35.58 -1.78
CA LEU A 13 7.94 34.70 -2.96
C LEU A 13 8.47 33.30 -2.64
N LEU A 14 9.43 33.17 -1.71
CA LEU A 14 9.93 31.87 -1.24
C LEU A 14 8.87 31.11 -0.41
N LEU A 15 8.09 31.82 0.40
CA LEU A 15 6.96 31.26 1.16
C LEU A 15 5.78 30.86 0.25
N LEU A 16 5.56 31.59 -0.85
CA LEU A 16 4.58 31.24 -1.89
C LEU A 16 4.98 29.99 -2.70
N LEU A 17 6.29 29.72 -2.87
CA LEU A 17 6.78 28.52 -3.57
C LEU A 17 6.75 27.23 -2.73
N ALA A 18 6.64 27.33 -1.41
CA ALA A 18 6.63 26.17 -0.50
C ALA A 18 5.24 25.52 -0.33
N GLY A 19 4.17 26.15 -0.83
CA GLY A 19 2.78 25.71 -0.61
C GLY A 19 2.20 24.74 -1.66
N LEU A 20 2.96 24.37 -2.69
CA LEU A 20 2.49 23.54 -3.81
C LEU A 20 2.94 22.08 -3.64
N THR A 21 2.65 21.45 -2.50
CA THR A 21 2.71 19.99 -2.42
C THR A 21 1.40 19.45 -2.96
N SER A 22 1.33 19.21 -4.26
CA SER A 22 0.25 18.44 -4.85
C SER A 22 0.16 17.10 -4.11
N ALA A 23 -0.97 16.83 -3.47
CA ALA A 23 -1.30 15.48 -3.03
C ALA A 23 -1.38 14.63 -4.29
N ILE A 24 -0.30 13.92 -4.61
CA ILE A 24 -0.32 12.85 -5.60
C ILE A 24 -1.37 11.86 -5.11
N ALA A 25 -2.52 11.83 -5.79
CA ALA A 25 -3.52 10.81 -5.57
C ALA A 25 -2.85 9.46 -5.84
N GLN A 26 -2.47 8.75 -4.78
CA GLN A 26 -1.97 7.39 -4.91
C GLN A 26 -3.16 6.55 -5.38
N THR A 27 -3.00 5.88 -6.52
CA THR A 27 -3.95 4.86 -6.95
C THR A 27 -4.15 3.87 -5.81
N PRO A 28 -5.39 3.61 -5.34
CA PRO A 28 -5.63 2.71 -4.22
C PRO A 28 -4.94 1.37 -4.45
N GLN A 29 -3.99 1.02 -3.58
CA GLN A 29 -3.34 -0.28 -3.65
C GLN A 29 -4.34 -1.34 -3.19
N THR A 30 -4.51 -2.40 -3.97
CA THR A 30 -5.37 -3.53 -3.62
C THR A 30 -4.60 -4.83 -3.76
N ILE A 31 -4.67 -5.68 -2.75
CA ILE A 31 -4.09 -7.03 -2.76
C ILE A 31 -5.17 -8.05 -2.35
N THR A 32 -5.15 -9.24 -2.96
CA THR A 32 -6.12 -10.29 -2.66
C THR A 32 -5.42 -11.53 -2.12
N ILE A 33 -5.70 -11.87 -0.88
CA ILE A 33 -5.17 -13.03 -0.18
C ILE A 33 -6.13 -14.20 -0.36
N GLN A 34 -5.62 -15.37 -0.71
CA GLN A 34 -6.40 -16.61 -0.69
C GLN A 34 -6.46 -17.14 0.74
N LEU A 35 -7.67 -17.48 1.19
CA LEU A 35 -7.93 -18.13 2.47
C LEU A 35 -8.26 -19.61 2.22
N GLY A 36 -7.37 -20.49 2.68
CA GLY A 36 -7.54 -21.94 2.60
C GLY A 36 -8.34 -22.46 3.79
N ALA A 37 -9.21 -23.44 3.55
CA ALA A 37 -9.94 -24.13 4.60
C ALA A 37 -8.99 -24.91 5.52
N GLU A 38 -9.17 -24.73 6.83
CA GLU A 38 -8.43 -25.43 7.89
C GLU A 38 -9.35 -26.45 8.58
N ASN A 39 -8.77 -27.48 9.19
CA ASN A 39 -9.51 -28.48 9.99
C ASN A 39 -10.75 -29.07 9.28
N SER A 40 -10.63 -29.33 7.97
CA SER A 40 -11.72 -29.87 7.14
C SER A 40 -13.01 -29.03 7.16
N SER A 41 -12.91 -27.73 7.39
CA SER A 41 -14.07 -26.83 7.50
C SER A 41 -14.84 -26.64 6.18
N GLY A 42 -14.17 -26.81 5.04
CA GLY A 42 -14.68 -26.43 3.71
C GLY A 42 -14.74 -24.91 3.46
N GLN A 43 -14.31 -24.08 4.42
CA GLN A 43 -14.40 -22.62 4.37
C GLN A 43 -13.22 -21.98 3.63
N ASN A 44 -13.21 -22.14 2.31
CA ASN A 44 -12.26 -21.49 1.41
C ASN A 44 -12.78 -20.12 0.96
N GLY A 45 -11.89 -19.21 0.58
CA GLY A 45 -12.29 -17.93 -0.01
C GLY A 45 -11.15 -16.93 -0.12
N THR A 46 -11.46 -15.65 0.03
CA THR A 46 -10.50 -14.55 -0.11
C THR A 46 -10.63 -13.50 0.98
N ALA A 47 -9.53 -12.77 1.20
CA ALA A 47 -9.52 -11.47 1.86
C ALA A 47 -8.90 -10.44 0.91
N THR A 48 -9.64 -9.39 0.59
CA THR A 48 -9.17 -8.25 -0.21
C THR A 48 -8.79 -7.11 0.71
N LEU A 49 -7.54 -6.67 0.62
CA LEU A 49 -7.01 -5.52 1.37
C LEU A 49 -6.92 -4.35 0.41
N THR A 50 -7.58 -3.24 0.74
CA THR A 50 -7.56 -2.00 -0.04
C THR A 50 -7.01 -0.86 0.80
N ASP A 51 -6.00 -0.16 0.29
CA ASP A 51 -5.54 1.11 0.86
C ASP A 51 -6.63 2.16 0.63
N ILE A 52 -7.16 2.71 1.73
CA ILE A 52 -8.22 3.72 1.72
C ILE A 52 -7.68 5.12 2.08
N GLY A 53 -6.35 5.28 2.09
CA GLY A 53 -5.67 6.52 2.44
C GLY A 53 -5.54 6.73 3.95
N GLY A 54 -4.79 7.77 4.33
CA GLY A 54 -4.60 8.15 5.74
C GLY A 54 -3.90 7.10 6.59
N GLY A 55 -3.16 6.17 5.98
CA GLY A 55 -2.47 5.09 6.69
C GLY A 55 -3.39 3.92 7.09
N LYS A 56 -4.57 3.79 6.47
CA LYS A 56 -5.57 2.76 6.79
C LYS A 56 -5.75 1.75 5.67
N THR A 57 -6.16 0.55 6.05
CA THR A 57 -6.50 -0.54 5.13
C THR A 57 -7.92 -1.01 5.41
N ARG A 58 -8.75 -1.14 4.38
CA ARG A 58 -10.01 -1.91 4.45
C ARG A 58 -9.73 -3.36 4.13
N VAL A 59 -10.25 -4.26 4.95
CA VAL A 59 -10.17 -5.71 4.81
C VAL A 59 -11.58 -6.24 4.54
N ASP A 60 -11.82 -6.71 3.32
CA ASP A 60 -13.07 -7.34 2.90
C ASP A 60 -12.85 -8.85 2.78
N VAL A 61 -13.62 -9.65 3.52
CA VAL A 61 -13.47 -11.11 3.57
C VAL A 61 -14.71 -11.79 3.01
N SER A 62 -14.49 -12.80 2.17
CA SER A 62 -15.53 -13.65 1.59
C SER A 62 -15.06 -15.10 1.58
N ILE A 63 -15.65 -15.94 2.42
CA ILE A 63 -15.39 -17.39 2.49
C ILE A 63 -16.68 -18.19 2.32
N THR A 64 -16.59 -19.47 1.98
CA THR A 64 -17.74 -20.38 2.08
C THR A 64 -18.33 -20.28 3.49
N PRO A 65 -19.63 -20.00 3.65
CA PRO A 65 -20.23 -19.81 4.96
C PRO A 65 -20.09 -21.04 5.87
N GLY A 66 -19.89 -20.80 7.16
CA GLY A 66 -20.06 -21.81 8.20
C GLY A 66 -21.54 -22.07 8.53
N ALA A 67 -21.82 -22.39 9.79
CA ALA A 67 -23.19 -22.52 10.27
C ALA A 67 -23.93 -21.16 10.20
N ALA A 68 -25.16 -21.17 9.69
CA ALA A 68 -25.95 -19.95 9.45
C ALA A 68 -26.09 -19.11 10.73
N GLY A 69 -25.84 -17.80 10.62
CA GLY A 69 -25.95 -16.85 11.72
C GLY A 69 -24.89 -16.99 12.83
N VAL A 70 -23.96 -17.94 12.72
CA VAL A 70 -22.85 -18.07 13.68
C VAL A 70 -21.79 -17.04 13.36
N ALA A 71 -21.52 -16.15 14.31
CA ALA A 71 -20.43 -15.20 14.21
C ALA A 71 -19.08 -15.89 14.47
N GLN A 72 -18.18 -15.75 13.51
CA GLN A 72 -16.86 -16.37 13.51
C GLN A 72 -15.80 -15.30 13.77
N PRO A 73 -15.08 -15.35 14.90
CA PRO A 73 -13.99 -14.41 15.17
C PRO A 73 -12.94 -14.47 14.06
N ILE A 74 -12.37 -13.32 13.70
CA ILE A 74 -11.34 -13.21 12.68
C ILE A 74 -10.34 -12.13 13.08
N HIS A 75 -9.06 -12.42 12.85
CA HIS A 75 -7.98 -11.52 13.22
C HIS A 75 -6.86 -11.54 12.17
N ILE A 76 -6.10 -10.45 12.14
CA ILE A 76 -4.74 -10.46 11.60
C ILE A 76 -3.79 -10.80 12.74
N HIS A 77 -2.99 -11.86 12.58
CA HIS A 77 -1.97 -12.30 13.52
C HIS A 77 -0.57 -11.99 13.00
N ASP A 78 0.40 -11.85 13.92
CA ASP A 78 1.81 -12.04 13.58
C ASP A 78 2.07 -13.53 13.24
N GLY A 79 3.03 -13.80 12.37
CA GLY A 79 3.38 -15.15 11.95
C GLY A 79 2.74 -15.57 10.61
N VAL A 80 2.60 -16.87 10.39
CA VAL A 80 2.09 -17.44 9.14
C VAL A 80 1.08 -18.54 9.42
N CYS A 81 0.18 -18.76 8.47
CA CYS A 81 -0.66 -19.95 8.41
C CYS A 81 0.22 -21.19 8.22
N SER A 82 0.32 -21.98 9.27
CA SER A 82 0.67 -23.38 9.21
C SER A 82 -0.32 -24.14 10.08
N LEU A 83 -0.56 -25.41 9.76
CA LEU A 83 -1.43 -26.28 10.54
C LEU A 83 -0.89 -26.43 11.97
N GLY A 84 -1.31 -25.53 12.87
CA GLY A 84 -1.26 -25.71 14.32
C GLY A 84 -0.21 -24.96 15.13
N SER A 85 0.69 -24.13 14.59
CA SER A 85 1.74 -23.56 15.47
C SER A 85 2.39 -22.21 15.12
N ASP A 86 2.25 -21.68 13.90
CA ASP A 86 3.07 -20.51 13.53
C ASP A 86 2.36 -19.16 13.61
N LEU A 87 1.06 -19.18 13.92
CA LEU A 87 0.31 -17.98 14.31
C LEU A 87 0.71 -17.57 15.72
N LYS A 88 1.01 -16.28 15.88
CA LYS A 88 1.39 -15.66 17.16
C LYS A 88 0.24 -14.78 17.65
N GLY A 89 0.54 -13.74 18.44
CA GLY A 89 -0.47 -12.84 18.98
C GLY A 89 -1.35 -12.19 17.91
N VAL A 90 -2.56 -11.81 18.32
CA VAL A 90 -3.46 -10.97 17.52
C VAL A 90 -2.83 -9.59 17.39
N LYS A 91 -2.68 -9.12 16.14
CA LYS A 91 -2.20 -7.78 15.82
C LYS A 91 -3.35 -6.82 15.61
N TYR A 92 -4.35 -7.25 14.85
CA TYR A 92 -5.55 -6.45 14.57
C TYR A 92 -6.80 -7.33 14.66
N PRO A 93 -7.74 -7.02 15.57
CA PRO A 93 -9.04 -7.65 15.54
C PRO A 93 -9.86 -7.13 14.37
N LEU A 94 -10.59 -8.04 13.71
CA LEU A 94 -11.51 -7.72 12.64
C LEU A 94 -12.94 -7.97 13.09
N THR A 95 -13.91 -7.34 12.41
CA THR A 95 -15.33 -7.66 12.57
C THR A 95 -15.55 -9.13 12.24
N ASN A 96 -16.32 -9.83 13.07
CA ASN A 96 -16.60 -11.26 12.88
C ASN A 96 -17.13 -11.56 11.48
N VAL A 97 -16.74 -12.71 10.94
CA VAL A 97 -17.36 -13.26 9.74
C VAL A 97 -18.76 -13.77 10.10
N VAL A 98 -19.77 -13.32 9.38
CA VAL A 98 -21.15 -13.78 9.50
C VAL A 98 -21.64 -14.15 8.10
N ASP A 99 -22.20 -15.35 7.96
CA ASP A 99 -22.66 -15.89 6.67
C ASP A 99 -21.61 -15.78 5.56
N GLY A 100 -20.35 -16.04 5.93
CA GLY A 100 -19.19 -16.03 5.03
C GLY A 100 -18.61 -14.66 4.70
N LYS A 101 -19.10 -13.57 5.29
CA LYS A 101 -18.65 -12.20 4.97
C LYS A 101 -18.19 -11.39 6.18
N SER A 102 -17.21 -10.52 5.97
CA SER A 102 -16.80 -9.47 6.92
C SER A 102 -16.19 -8.27 6.18
N THR A 103 -16.34 -7.07 6.73
CA THR A 103 -15.63 -5.87 6.31
C THR A 103 -15.10 -5.16 7.55
N THR A 104 -13.84 -4.75 7.55
CA THR A 104 -13.21 -3.99 8.65
C THR A 104 -12.24 -2.95 8.13
N GLU A 105 -12.20 -1.76 8.73
CA GLU A 105 -11.11 -0.80 8.52
C GLU A 105 -10.11 -0.87 9.67
N VAL A 106 -8.82 -0.99 9.36
CA VAL A 106 -7.73 -1.05 10.33
C VAL A 106 -6.75 0.09 10.12
N ASN A 107 -6.24 0.66 11.21
CA ASN A 107 -5.26 1.76 11.20
C ASN A 107 -3.83 1.25 10.96
N VAL A 108 -3.61 0.60 9.81
CA VAL A 108 -2.30 0.11 9.35
C VAL A 108 -2.26 0.15 7.83
N THR A 109 -1.08 0.38 7.26
CA THR A 109 -0.87 0.34 5.80
C THR A 109 -0.66 -1.10 5.33
N ILE A 110 -1.06 -1.39 4.08
CA ILE A 110 -0.74 -2.67 3.42
C ILE A 110 0.78 -2.92 3.44
N ALA A 111 1.59 -1.88 3.21
CA ALA A 111 3.06 -1.99 3.27
C ALA A 111 3.56 -2.46 4.65
N SER A 112 2.98 -1.97 5.75
CA SER A 112 3.35 -2.42 7.09
C SER A 112 2.91 -3.86 7.34
N LEU A 113 1.75 -4.28 6.84
CA LEU A 113 1.30 -5.68 6.93
C LEU A 113 2.26 -6.62 6.16
N LEU A 114 2.78 -6.18 5.01
CA LEU A 114 3.73 -6.94 4.20
C LEU A 114 5.17 -6.93 4.73
N SER A 115 5.54 -5.97 5.59
CA SER A 115 6.91 -5.84 6.10
C SER A 115 7.33 -6.92 7.10
N THR A 116 6.35 -7.65 7.64
CA THR A 116 6.55 -8.73 8.61
C THR A 116 5.66 -9.91 8.24
N PRO A 117 6.03 -11.16 8.56
CA PRO A 117 5.11 -12.29 8.40
C PRO A 117 3.82 -12.03 9.19
N THR A 118 2.71 -11.92 8.48
CA THR A 118 1.36 -11.79 9.05
C THR A 118 0.38 -12.66 8.28
N ALA A 119 -0.71 -13.02 8.94
CA ALA A 119 -1.75 -13.89 8.37
C ALA A 119 -3.14 -13.50 8.87
N ILE A 120 -4.15 -13.72 8.03
CA ILE A 120 -5.56 -13.64 8.41
C ILE A 120 -6.00 -15.04 8.83
N ASN A 121 -6.61 -15.15 10.00
CA ASN A 121 -7.15 -16.41 10.52
C ASN A 121 -8.59 -16.24 10.99
N VAL A 122 -9.43 -17.20 10.66
CA VAL A 122 -10.85 -17.26 11.03
C VAL A 122 -11.06 -18.43 11.99
N HIS A 123 -11.72 -18.16 13.11
CA HIS A 123 -12.08 -19.13 14.14
C HIS A 123 -13.50 -19.67 13.92
N ARG A 124 -13.80 -20.85 14.46
CA ARG A 124 -15.09 -21.53 14.25
C ARG A 124 -16.26 -20.80 14.90
N SER A 125 -16.09 -20.34 16.13
CA SER A 125 -17.09 -19.58 16.90
C SER A 125 -16.42 -18.95 18.12
N ALA A 126 -17.16 -18.14 18.88
CA ALA A 126 -16.67 -17.62 20.17
C ALA A 126 -16.45 -18.74 21.20
N GLN A 127 -17.26 -19.81 21.16
CA GLN A 127 -17.17 -20.95 22.07
C GLN A 127 -16.05 -21.92 21.67
N GLU A 128 -15.75 -22.00 20.36
CA GLU A 128 -14.74 -22.89 19.79
C GLU A 128 -13.57 -22.07 19.21
N VAL A 129 -13.12 -21.05 19.95
CA VAL A 129 -12.08 -20.11 19.46
C VAL A 129 -10.75 -20.79 19.16
N ALA A 130 -10.44 -21.94 19.78
CA ALA A 130 -9.22 -22.69 19.46
C ALA A 130 -9.30 -23.43 18.10
N VAL A 131 -10.47 -23.49 17.47
CA VAL A 131 -10.68 -24.22 16.20
C VAL A 131 -10.62 -23.24 15.04
N TYR A 132 -9.58 -23.34 14.22
CA TYR A 132 -9.43 -22.53 13.01
C TYR A 132 -10.22 -23.15 11.86
N VAL A 133 -10.88 -22.31 11.07
CA VAL A 133 -11.67 -22.76 9.91
C VAL A 133 -11.12 -22.26 8.60
N SER A 134 -10.38 -21.14 8.58
CA SER A 134 -9.80 -20.59 7.36
C SER A 134 -8.55 -19.77 7.67
N CYS A 135 -7.55 -19.81 6.81
CA CYS A 135 -6.30 -19.06 7.00
C CYS A 135 -5.67 -18.64 5.67
N GLY A 136 -5.08 -17.45 5.61
CA GLY A 136 -4.22 -17.02 4.50
C GLY A 136 -3.09 -16.08 4.90
N ASN A 137 -1.91 -16.31 4.34
CA ASN A 137 -0.72 -15.48 4.56
C ASN A 137 -0.81 -14.16 3.80
N ILE A 138 -0.52 -13.03 4.46
CA ILE A 138 -0.42 -11.73 3.81
C ILE A 138 0.98 -11.58 3.21
N VAL A 139 1.11 -11.85 1.91
CA VAL A 139 2.40 -11.85 1.19
C VAL A 139 2.32 -11.05 -0.10
N ALA A 140 3.46 -10.52 -0.56
CA ALA A 140 3.51 -9.64 -1.73
C ALA A 140 3.09 -10.33 -3.04
N SER A 141 3.24 -11.65 -3.18
CA SER A 141 2.74 -12.39 -4.35
C SER A 141 1.22 -12.35 -4.47
N ALA A 142 0.50 -12.11 -3.38
CA ALA A 142 -0.94 -11.90 -3.36
C ALA A 142 -1.36 -10.53 -3.96
N ALA A 143 -0.40 -9.61 -4.17
CA ALA A 143 -0.62 -8.34 -4.88
C ALA A 143 -0.59 -8.49 -6.40
N ALA A 144 0.21 -9.44 -6.92
CA ALA A 144 0.46 -9.59 -8.36
C ALA A 144 -0.67 -10.29 -9.13
N ALA A 145 -1.50 -11.08 -8.45
CA ALA A 145 -2.62 -11.78 -9.08
C ALA A 145 -3.76 -10.85 -9.55
N THR A 146 -3.81 -9.61 -9.05
CA THR A 146 -4.89 -8.66 -9.37
C THR A 146 -4.64 -7.85 -10.64
N THR A 147 -3.39 -7.79 -11.14
CA THR A 147 -3.05 -7.01 -12.34
C THR A 147 -3.12 -7.84 -13.63
N ALA A 148 -3.22 -9.16 -13.52
CA ALA A 148 -3.39 -10.05 -14.67
C ALA A 148 -4.88 -10.40 -14.85
N LEU A 149 -5.64 -9.51 -15.50
CA LEU A 149 -6.88 -9.95 -16.13
C LEU A 149 -6.55 -11.04 -17.18
N PRO A 150 -7.38 -12.07 -17.34
CA PRO A 150 -7.20 -13.05 -18.40
C PRO A 150 -7.42 -12.38 -19.76
N ALA A 151 -6.33 -12.17 -20.51
CA ALA A 151 -6.40 -11.83 -21.92
C ALA A 151 -6.82 -13.07 -22.71
N THR A 152 -8.12 -13.24 -22.94
CA THR A 152 -8.62 -14.20 -23.92
C THR A 152 -8.73 -13.52 -25.28
N GLY A 153 -7.91 -13.95 -26.25
CA GLY A 153 -8.24 -13.80 -27.68
C GLY A 153 -7.14 -13.26 -28.60
N ALA A 154 -6.37 -14.20 -29.16
CA ALA A 154 -5.92 -14.31 -30.55
C ALA A 154 -5.57 -13.06 -31.39
N GLY A 155 -4.36 -13.07 -31.95
CA GLY A 155 -4.04 -12.32 -33.17
C GLY A 155 -2.54 -12.10 -33.35
N GLY A 156 -1.83 -13.10 -33.86
CA GLY A 156 -0.44 -12.95 -34.28
C GLY A 156 -0.32 -11.91 -35.40
N GLY A 157 0.51 -10.91 -35.17
CA GLY A 157 0.90 -9.91 -36.15
C GLY A 157 2.21 -9.27 -35.69
N ALA A 158 3.30 -9.60 -36.37
CA ALA A 158 4.59 -8.96 -36.18
C ALA A 158 4.51 -7.47 -36.50
N VAL A 159 5.03 -6.61 -35.62
CA VAL A 159 5.46 -5.25 -35.97
C VAL A 159 6.58 -4.81 -35.03
N GLU A 160 7.73 -4.58 -35.67
CA GLU A 160 8.90 -3.76 -35.33
C GLU A 160 9.27 -3.49 -33.87
N SER A 161 10.47 -3.98 -33.55
CA SER A 161 11.42 -3.42 -32.59
C SER A 161 11.73 -1.94 -32.89
N GLY A 162 10.87 -1.05 -32.41
CA GLY A 162 11.10 0.38 -32.32
C GLY A 162 11.76 0.75 -30.98
N ASN A 163 13.03 1.12 -31.05
CA ASN A 163 13.87 1.62 -29.96
C ASN A 163 13.26 2.88 -29.27
N PRO A 164 12.89 2.87 -27.97
CA PRO A 164 12.45 4.07 -27.26
C PRO A 164 13.65 4.77 -26.63
N LEU A 165 14.52 5.34 -27.47
CA LEU A 165 15.63 6.19 -27.02
C LEU A 165 15.41 7.65 -27.39
N LEU A 166 14.20 8.18 -27.25
CA LEU A 166 13.93 9.62 -27.29
C LEU A 166 12.72 9.95 -26.42
N GLY A 167 12.94 10.26 -25.14
CA GLY A 167 11.85 10.67 -24.26
C GLY A 167 12.30 11.00 -22.83
N TYR A 168 12.54 12.28 -22.58
CA TYR A 168 12.52 12.91 -21.25
C TYR A 168 13.60 12.48 -20.24
N GLY A 169 14.84 12.87 -20.52
CA GLY A 169 15.96 12.80 -19.56
C GLY A 169 16.85 14.05 -19.56
N ALA A 170 16.31 15.23 -19.90
CA ALA A 170 17.09 16.49 -19.99
C ALA A 170 16.46 17.64 -19.20
N ILE A 171 15.79 17.36 -18.08
CA ILE A 171 15.28 18.42 -17.18
C ILE A 171 15.48 18.05 -15.70
N ALA A 172 16.71 17.74 -15.30
CA ALA A 172 17.05 17.61 -13.87
C ALA A 172 18.52 17.92 -13.54
N ALA A 173 19.22 18.74 -14.33
CA ALA A 173 20.62 19.11 -14.03
C ALA A 173 20.99 20.56 -14.41
N ALA A 174 20.02 21.48 -14.43
CA ALA A 174 20.27 22.89 -14.78
C ALA A 174 19.74 23.91 -13.76
N LEU A 175 19.49 23.50 -12.50
CA LEU A 175 19.03 24.44 -11.46
C LEU A 175 19.83 24.43 -10.14
N VAL A 176 21.06 23.90 -10.15
CA VAL A 176 21.99 24.03 -9.00
C VAL A 176 23.24 24.88 -9.33
N VAL A 177 23.51 25.18 -10.60
CA VAL A 177 24.72 25.94 -11.00
C VAL A 177 24.52 27.47 -10.95
N ALA A 178 23.29 27.97 -10.89
CA ALA A 178 23.04 29.42 -10.92
C ALA A 178 23.26 30.15 -9.58
N ILE A 179 23.26 29.45 -8.44
CA ILE A 179 23.41 30.10 -7.11
C ILE A 179 24.88 30.18 -6.67
N ALA A 180 25.73 29.23 -7.08
CA ALA A 180 27.16 29.23 -6.73
C ALA A 180 27.98 30.31 -7.49
N GLY A 181 27.60 30.62 -8.73
CA GLY A 181 28.29 31.62 -9.55
C GLY A 181 28.16 33.06 -9.03
N SER A 182 27.00 33.42 -8.48
CA SER A 182 26.72 34.77 -7.98
C SER A 182 27.53 35.11 -6.72
N ILE A 183 27.81 34.12 -5.86
CA ILE A 183 28.59 34.31 -4.63
C ILE A 183 30.08 34.53 -4.93
N LEU A 184 30.62 33.88 -5.98
CA LEU A 184 32.04 34.01 -6.34
C LEU A 184 32.36 35.36 -7.00
N VAL A 185 31.45 35.91 -7.80
CA VAL A 185 31.63 37.22 -8.47
C VAL A 185 31.56 38.38 -7.46
N LEU A 186 30.72 38.27 -6.43
CA LEU A 186 30.62 39.29 -5.37
C LEU A 186 31.86 39.33 -4.45
N ARG A 187 32.52 38.19 -4.19
CA ARG A 187 33.77 38.14 -3.39
C ARG A 187 34.98 38.75 -4.10
N ARG A 188 35.05 38.70 -5.44
CA ARG A 188 36.15 39.33 -6.19
C ARG A 188 36.07 40.85 -6.22
N ARG A 189 34.86 41.44 -6.25
CA ARG A 189 34.70 42.91 -6.25
C ARG A 189 34.96 43.56 -4.88
N ALA A 190 34.88 42.80 -3.80
CA ALA A 190 35.15 43.30 -2.44
C ALA A 190 36.65 43.36 -2.08
N ASN A 191 37.53 42.71 -2.85
CA ASN A 191 38.99 42.69 -2.61
C ASN A 191 39.80 43.62 -3.54
N LEU A 192 39.13 44.45 -4.35
CA LEU A 192 39.78 45.42 -5.25
C LEU A 192 39.48 46.89 -4.88
N LYS A 193 39.20 47.16 -3.60
CA LYS A 193 39.19 48.52 -3.04
C LYS A 193 39.98 48.56 -1.75
#